data_AF-A0A927UNT3-F1
#
_entry.id   AF-A0A927UNT3-F1
#
_cell.length_a   1.000
_cell.length_b   1.000
_cell.length_c   1.000
_cell.angle_alpha   90.00
_cell.angle_beta   90.00
_cell.angle_gamma   90.00
#
_symmetry.space_group_name_H-M   'P 1'
#
loop_
_entity.id
_entity.type
_entity.pdbx_description
1 polymer ?
#
loop_
_entity_poly.entity_id
_entity_poly.type
_entity_poly.pdbx_seq_one_letter_code
_entity_poly.pdbx_strand_id
1 'polypeptide(L)'
;MSIIRSYISSSKRGGRFKLDKRKITDITAIILFIACLIVPLLLFNTKENQVSPIDNTMLPELSEIGSSENITADIDEYISSRIGLRTEAITAYQYINDRLFNELMHPTYTYGTDGYVFFNMPDEKEDKKFLRTFVSYIADMQNYCEKNDIEFLYCINPNKTQIYPDKLPKGANLTFFRQNYLLSQLDDNNINYIDNTTVLSNAAKAGVSVFNQKYDAGHWNETGAYIGISNI
;
A
#
# COMPACT_ATOMS: atom_id res chain seq x y z
N MET A 1 11.45 45.78 42.06
CA MET A 1 11.37 44.82 43.18
C MET A 1 10.01 44.94 43.91
N SER A 2 8.89 44.79 43.19
CA SER A 2 7.53 45.10 43.71
C SER A 2 6.45 44.08 43.30
N ILE A 3 6.80 42.91 42.74
CA ILE A 3 5.81 41.94 42.24
C ILE A 3 5.76 40.65 43.08
N ILE A 4 6.70 40.42 44.01
CA ILE A 4 6.78 39.17 44.80
C ILE A 4 6.16 39.29 46.21
N ARG A 5 5.17 40.17 46.43
CA ARG A 5 4.47 40.28 47.74
C ARG A 5 2.96 40.08 47.72
N SER A 6 2.37 39.71 46.59
CA SER A 6 0.92 39.47 46.52
C SER A 6 0.52 38.00 46.77
N TYR A 7 1.46 37.05 46.74
CA TYR A 7 1.12 35.62 46.71
C TYR A 7 1.01 34.89 48.06
N ILE A 8 1.16 35.60 49.19
CA ILE A 8 1.08 34.98 50.53
C ILE A 8 0.14 35.78 51.43
N SER A 9 -1.15 35.80 51.10
CA SER A 9 -2.20 36.30 52.00
C SER A 9 -3.60 35.83 51.57
N SER A 10 -3.83 34.53 51.52
CA SER A 10 -5.17 33.94 51.77
C SER A 10 -5.14 32.42 51.94
N SER A 11 -4.11 31.90 52.64
CA SER A 11 -4.22 30.59 53.27
C SER A 11 -5.00 30.76 54.58
N LYS A 12 -6.31 30.54 54.54
CA LYS A 12 -7.14 29.97 55.63
C LYS A 12 -8.63 30.16 55.30
N ARG A 13 -9.23 29.15 54.68
CA ARG A 13 -10.59 28.68 54.99
C ARG A 13 -10.83 27.37 54.25
N GLY A 14 -11.14 26.32 55.02
CA GLY A 14 -11.46 25.00 54.51
C GLY A 14 -12.62 25.08 53.53
N GLY A 15 -12.34 24.90 52.26
CA GLY A 15 -13.30 24.71 51.20
C GLY A 15 -12.76 23.61 50.32
N ARG A 16 -13.53 22.56 50.09
CA ARG A 16 -13.22 21.55 49.07
C ARG A 16 -12.86 22.29 47.78
N PHE A 17 -11.62 22.14 47.30
CA PHE A 17 -11.22 22.64 45.99
C PHE A 17 -12.08 21.96 44.93
N LYS A 18 -13.21 22.58 44.57
CA LYS A 18 -13.95 22.24 43.35
C LYS A 18 -13.12 22.82 42.22
N LEU A 19 -12.22 21.99 41.67
CA LEU A 19 -11.56 22.30 40.41
C LEU A 19 -12.66 22.59 39.37
N ASP A 20 -12.54 23.74 38.71
CA ASP A 20 -13.44 24.14 37.63
C ASP A 20 -13.42 23.04 36.55
N LYS A 21 -14.60 22.60 36.09
CA LYS A 21 -14.72 21.52 35.10
C LYS A 21 -13.88 21.79 33.85
N ARG A 22 -13.75 23.06 33.44
CA ARG A 22 -12.89 23.47 32.31
C ARG A 22 -11.41 23.25 32.61
N LYS A 23 -10.96 23.58 33.82
CA LYS A 23 -9.58 23.33 34.24
C LYS A 23 -9.25 21.84 34.31
N ILE A 24 -10.22 21.02 34.71
CA ILE A 24 -10.05 19.55 34.72
C ILE A 24 -9.92 19.03 33.28
N THR A 25 -10.75 19.48 32.35
CA THR A 25 -10.66 19.06 30.94
C THR A 25 -9.33 19.49 30.31
N ASP A 26 -8.88 20.72 30.57
CA ASP A 26 -7.62 21.23 30.03
C ASP A 26 -6.42 20.44 30.55
N ILE A 27 -6.36 20.21 31.87
CA ILE A 27 -5.30 19.41 32.49
C ILE A 27 -5.32 17.98 31.94
N THR A 28 -6.50 17.38 31.80
CA THR A 28 -6.64 16.02 31.25
C THR A 28 -6.14 15.95 29.81
N ALA A 29 -6.51 16.92 28.97
CA ALA A 29 -6.05 16.98 27.58
C ALA A 29 -4.53 17.15 27.49
N ILE A 30 -3.94 18.01 28.34
CA ILE A 30 -2.48 18.19 28.42
C ILE A 30 -1.79 16.87 28.81
N ILE A 31 -2.30 16.18 29.83
CA ILE A 31 -1.73 14.90 30.28
C ILE A 31 -1.80 13.87 29.16
N LEU A 32 -2.94 13.75 28.46
CA LEU A 32 -3.09 12.82 27.34
C LEU A 32 -2.15 13.17 26.19
N PHE A 33 -2.02 14.45 25.84
CA PHE A 33 -1.11 14.89 24.79
C PHE A 33 0.34 14.57 25.14
N ILE A 34 0.78 14.86 26.37
CA ILE A 34 2.12 14.51 26.84
C ILE A 34 2.32 12.99 26.84
N ALA A 35 1.32 12.22 27.27
CA ALA A 35 1.38 10.76 27.23
C ALA A 35 1.54 10.24 25.79
N CYS A 36 0.82 10.81 24.82
CA CYS A 36 0.97 10.45 23.41
C CYS A 36 2.39 10.71 22.86
N LEU A 37 3.12 11.68 23.40
CA LEU A 37 4.50 11.96 23.00
C LEU A 37 5.52 11.08 23.74
N ILE A 38 5.34 10.90 25.05
CA ILE A 38 6.34 10.23 25.90
C ILE A 38 6.21 8.70 25.84
N VAL A 39 5.00 8.15 25.80
CA VAL A 39 4.80 6.69 25.87
C VAL A 39 5.47 5.96 24.69
N PRO A 40 5.35 6.39 23.42
CA PRO A 40 6.05 5.76 22.31
C PRO A 40 7.59 5.78 22.46
N LEU A 41 8.13 6.85 23.06
CA LEU A 41 9.56 6.98 23.33
C LEU A 41 10.04 6.07 24.47
N LEU A 42 9.23 5.88 25.50
CA LEU A 42 9.54 4.94 26.60
C LEU A 42 9.49 3.48 26.13
N LEU A 43 8.68 3.18 25.12
CA LEU A 43 8.52 1.85 24.54
C LEU A 43 9.39 1.65 23.28
N PHE A 44 10.36 2.53 23.04
CA PHE A 44 11.25 2.47 21.89
C PHE A 44 12.05 1.15 21.85
N ASN A 45 12.15 0.55 20.66
CA ASN A 45 12.82 -0.74 20.48
C ASN A 45 14.32 -0.59 20.21
N THR A 46 15.15 -0.80 21.23
CA THR A 46 16.61 -0.75 21.14
C THR A 46 17.27 -2.11 20.92
N LYS A 47 16.49 -3.19 20.71
CA LYS A 47 17.07 -4.53 20.49
C LYS A 47 17.63 -4.63 19.08
N GLU A 48 18.73 -5.35 18.92
CA GLU A 48 19.32 -5.64 17.62
C GLU A 48 18.59 -6.79 16.91
N ASN A 49 18.77 -6.88 15.59
CA ASN A 49 18.29 -7.94 14.72
C ASN A 49 16.77 -8.14 14.80
N GLN A 50 16.03 -7.03 14.80
CA GLN A 50 14.58 -7.05 14.90
C GLN A 50 13.94 -7.00 13.52
N VAL A 51 12.81 -7.69 13.38
CA VAL A 51 12.00 -7.71 12.15
C VAL A 51 10.78 -6.83 12.36
N SER A 52 10.39 -6.06 11.35
CA SER A 52 9.08 -5.42 11.24
C SER A 52 8.10 -6.39 10.58
N PRO A 53 7.11 -6.96 11.30
CA PRO A 53 6.13 -7.85 10.68
C PRO A 53 5.20 -7.13 9.70
N ILE A 54 4.96 -5.83 9.91
CA ILE A 54 4.07 -5.02 9.07
C ILE A 54 4.74 -4.63 7.75
N ASP A 55 6.05 -4.39 7.76
CA ASP A 55 6.81 -4.02 6.55
C ASP A 55 7.51 -5.23 5.91
N ASN A 56 7.56 -6.38 6.60
CA ASN A 56 8.29 -7.58 6.20
C ASN A 56 9.78 -7.31 5.89
N THR A 57 10.42 -6.47 6.71
CA THR A 57 11.81 -6.06 6.59
C THR A 57 12.53 -6.14 7.94
N MET A 58 13.87 -6.10 7.91
CA MET A 58 14.67 -5.88 9.12
C MET A 58 14.58 -4.41 9.54
N LEU A 59 14.55 -4.16 10.85
CA LEU A 59 14.65 -2.80 11.38
C LEU A 59 16.08 -2.29 11.21
N PRO A 60 16.28 -1.03 10.78
CA PRO A 60 17.60 -0.44 10.61
C PRO A 60 18.38 -0.48 11.93
N GLU A 61 19.67 -0.79 11.89
CA GLU A 61 20.52 -0.85 13.08
C GLU A 61 21.19 0.50 13.37
N LEU A 62 21.50 0.76 14.65
CA LEU A 62 22.14 2.04 15.02
C LEU A 62 23.50 2.22 14.33
N SER A 63 24.21 1.12 14.10
CA SER A 63 25.49 1.10 13.39
C SER A 63 25.38 1.45 11.91
N GLU A 64 24.18 1.41 11.34
CA GLU A 64 23.94 1.72 9.92
C GLU A 64 23.78 3.22 9.68
N ILE A 65 23.57 4.03 10.72
CA ILE A 65 23.46 5.49 10.58
C ILE A 65 24.76 6.07 10.01
N GLY A 66 24.64 6.80 8.91
CA GLY A 66 25.76 7.37 8.16
C GLY A 66 26.28 6.45 7.05
N SER A 67 25.60 5.33 6.78
CA SER A 67 25.90 4.46 5.63
C SER A 67 25.34 5.02 4.32
N SER A 68 24.29 5.84 4.37
CA SER A 68 23.78 6.53 3.19
C SER A 68 24.42 7.92 3.03
N GLU A 69 24.28 8.51 1.84
CA GLU A 69 24.69 9.91 1.60
C GLU A 69 23.89 10.92 2.46
N ASN A 70 22.75 10.51 3.04
CA ASN A 70 21.86 11.37 3.80
C ASN A 70 21.65 10.84 5.23
N ILE A 71 22.54 11.25 6.13
CA ILE A 71 22.49 10.87 7.55
C ILE A 71 21.17 11.25 8.24
N THR A 72 20.49 12.32 7.80
CA THR A 72 19.20 12.71 8.36
C THR A 72 18.12 11.70 8.02
N ALA A 73 18.13 11.17 6.79
CA ALA A 73 17.21 10.12 6.38
C ALA A 73 17.46 8.83 7.18
N ASP A 74 18.72 8.47 7.41
CA ASP A 74 19.07 7.30 8.23
C ASP A 74 18.55 7.43 9.68
N ILE A 75 18.69 8.62 10.27
CA ILE A 75 18.18 8.91 11.62
C ILE A 75 16.66 8.84 11.64
N ASP A 76 15.99 9.45 10.66
CA ASP A 76 14.53 9.47 10.56
C ASP A 76 13.98 8.05 10.38
N GLU A 77 14.58 7.24 9.51
CA GLU A 77 14.22 5.84 9.30
C GLU A 77 14.44 5.00 10.57
N TYR A 78 15.58 5.18 11.25
CA TYR A 78 15.88 4.49 12.50
C TYR A 78 14.86 4.79 13.59
N ILE A 79 14.57 6.08 13.83
CA ILE A 79 13.62 6.50 14.85
C ILE A 79 12.21 6.05 14.49
N SER A 80 11.76 6.33 13.27
CA SER A 80 10.38 6.05 12.85
C SER A 80 10.06 4.56 12.77
N SER A 81 11.05 3.71 12.49
CA SER A 81 10.87 2.26 12.41
C SER A 81 10.90 1.58 13.79
N ARG A 82 11.56 2.20 14.79
CA ARG A 82 11.76 1.62 16.13
C ARG A 82 10.93 2.27 17.23
N ILE A 83 10.18 3.33 16.93
CA ILE A 83 9.29 3.97 17.90
C ILE A 83 8.28 2.97 18.46
N GLY A 84 8.06 3.02 19.78
CA GLY A 84 7.14 2.11 20.45
C GLY A 84 5.69 2.33 20.00
N LEU A 85 4.90 1.27 20.01
CA LEU A 85 3.48 1.27 19.59
C LEU A 85 3.24 1.63 18.12
N ARG A 86 4.27 1.60 17.26
CA ARG A 86 4.13 1.93 15.82
C ARG A 86 3.05 1.08 15.14
N THR A 87 3.11 -0.23 15.30
CA THR A 87 2.17 -1.16 14.66
C THR A 87 0.74 -0.92 15.13
N GLU A 88 0.54 -0.72 16.42
CA GLU A 88 -0.75 -0.41 17.03
C GLU A 88 -1.29 0.92 16.53
N ALA A 89 -0.43 1.94 16.43
CA ALA A 89 -0.80 3.26 15.93
C ALA A 89 -1.21 3.22 14.45
N ILE A 90 -0.44 2.53 13.59
CA ILE A 90 -0.78 2.35 12.17
C ILE A 90 -2.08 1.57 12.02
N THR A 91 -2.25 0.49 12.79
CA THR A 91 -3.48 -0.33 12.74
C THR A 91 -4.69 0.47 13.20
N ALA A 92 -4.57 1.23 14.30
CA ALA A 92 -5.64 2.09 14.78
C ALA A 92 -5.99 3.18 13.76
N TYR A 93 -4.99 3.80 13.14
CA TYR A 93 -5.18 4.79 12.09
C TYR A 93 -5.93 4.19 10.90
N GLN A 94 -5.50 3.03 10.40
CA GLN A 94 -6.18 2.33 9.30
C GLN A 94 -7.62 1.98 9.67
N TYR A 95 -7.86 1.43 10.87
CA TYR A 95 -9.18 1.06 11.33
C TYR A 95 -10.13 2.26 11.46
N ILE A 96 -9.64 3.38 12.01
CA ILE A 96 -10.43 4.60 12.17
C ILE A 96 -10.81 5.17 10.79
N ASN A 97 -9.86 5.23 9.85
CA ASN A 97 -10.14 5.75 8.51
C ASN A 97 -11.09 4.84 7.72
N ASP A 98 -10.92 3.52 7.83
CA ASP A 98 -11.83 2.55 7.24
C ASP A 98 -13.25 2.71 7.80
N ARG A 99 -13.41 2.82 9.12
CA ARG A 99 -14.74 2.85 9.75
C ARG A 99 -15.45 4.20 9.70
N LEU A 100 -14.73 5.30 9.80
CA LEU A 100 -15.34 6.63 9.83
C LEU A 100 -15.42 7.26 8.43
N PHE A 101 -14.47 6.97 7.56
CA PHE A 101 -14.35 7.63 6.25
C PHE A 101 -14.47 6.67 5.06
N ASN A 102 -14.50 5.35 5.29
CA ASN A 102 -14.49 4.34 4.23
C ASN A 102 -13.28 4.51 3.31
N GLU A 103 -12.12 4.78 3.91
CA GLU A 103 -10.85 4.97 3.22
C GLU A 103 -9.85 3.87 3.58
N LEU A 104 -9.28 3.23 2.56
CA LEU A 104 -8.19 2.27 2.72
C LEU A 104 -6.86 3.02 2.76
N MET A 105 -6.37 3.32 3.96
CA MET A 105 -5.07 3.97 4.14
C MET A 105 -3.92 2.97 3.95
N HIS A 106 -3.57 2.71 2.69
CA HIS A 106 -2.49 1.79 2.33
C HIS A 106 -1.60 2.37 1.20
N PRO A 107 -0.27 2.21 1.28
CA PRO A 107 0.66 2.78 0.27
C PRO A 107 0.47 2.19 -1.14
N THR A 108 -0.06 0.96 -1.24
CA THR A 108 -0.22 0.25 -2.51
C THR A 108 -1.64 -0.12 -2.88
N TYR A 109 -2.64 0.07 -2.00
CA TYR A 109 -4.00 -0.41 -2.24
C TYR A 109 -5.05 0.69 -2.05
N THR A 110 -6.12 0.58 -2.82
CA THR A 110 -7.29 1.47 -2.73
C THR A 110 -8.58 0.66 -2.79
N TYR A 111 -9.66 1.23 -2.23
CA TYR A 111 -10.99 0.67 -2.37
C TYR A 111 -11.57 0.93 -3.76
N GLY A 112 -12.21 -0.09 -4.33
CA GLY A 112 -13.17 0.02 -5.40
C GLY A 112 -14.60 0.09 -4.87
N THR A 113 -15.58 -0.15 -5.74
CA THR A 113 -16.98 -0.34 -5.34
C THR A 113 -17.26 -1.79 -4.96
N ASP A 114 -18.40 -2.03 -4.32
CA ASP A 114 -18.86 -3.37 -3.93
C ASP A 114 -17.83 -4.19 -3.13
N GLY A 115 -17.03 -3.54 -2.28
CA GLY A 115 -16.03 -4.21 -1.44
C GLY A 115 -14.79 -4.71 -2.17
N TYR A 116 -14.61 -4.36 -3.45
CA TYR A 116 -13.39 -4.68 -4.18
C TYR A 116 -12.20 -3.86 -3.69
N VAL A 117 -11.01 -4.46 -3.69
CA VAL A 117 -9.73 -3.79 -3.43
C VAL A 117 -8.85 -3.88 -4.67
N PHE A 118 -8.21 -2.78 -5.05
CA PHE A 118 -7.30 -2.71 -6.19
C PHE A 118 -5.95 -2.16 -5.75
N PHE A 119 -4.92 -2.35 -6.59
CA PHE A 119 -3.71 -1.54 -6.44
C PHE A 119 -4.05 -0.07 -6.62
N ASN A 120 -3.28 0.79 -5.96
CA ASN A 120 -3.26 2.21 -6.26
C ASN A 120 -3.05 2.40 -7.77
N MET A 121 -3.74 3.38 -8.34
CA MET A 121 -3.82 3.60 -9.78
C MET A 121 -2.98 4.82 -10.13
N PRO A 122 -1.64 4.70 -10.22
CA PRO A 122 -0.81 5.81 -10.67
C PRO A 122 -1.09 6.10 -12.14
N ASP A 123 -0.63 7.26 -12.58
CA ASP A 123 -0.68 7.63 -13.99
C ASP A 123 -0.05 6.57 -14.88
N GLU A 124 -0.72 6.25 -15.98
CA GLU A 124 -0.26 5.27 -16.93
C GLU A 124 1.00 5.77 -17.64
N LYS A 125 2.14 5.12 -17.36
CA LYS A 125 3.42 5.45 -18.01
C LYS A 125 3.47 4.84 -19.41
N GLU A 126 3.42 5.69 -20.43
CA GLU A 126 3.57 5.34 -21.84
C GLU A 126 5.04 5.10 -22.26
N ASP A 127 5.75 4.20 -21.59
CA ASP A 127 7.13 3.84 -21.98
C ASP A 127 7.15 2.90 -23.19
N LYS A 128 6.90 3.47 -24.38
CA LYS A 128 6.92 2.75 -25.65
C LYS A 128 8.29 2.14 -25.95
N LYS A 129 9.38 2.76 -25.50
CA LYS A 129 10.75 2.25 -25.72
C LYS A 129 10.94 0.94 -24.97
N PHE A 130 10.58 0.92 -23.69
CA PHE A 130 10.60 -0.30 -22.88
C PHE A 130 9.77 -1.40 -23.54
N LEU A 131 8.53 -1.11 -23.95
CA LEU A 131 7.64 -2.11 -24.53
C LEU A 131 8.18 -2.70 -25.84
N ARG A 132 8.75 -1.88 -26.72
CA ARG A 132 9.42 -2.38 -27.94
C ARG A 132 10.64 -3.24 -27.62
N THR A 133 11.47 -2.83 -26.67
CA THR A 133 12.63 -3.63 -26.24
C THR A 133 12.20 -4.96 -25.63
N PHE A 134 11.12 -4.96 -24.84
CA PHE A 134 10.57 -6.17 -24.26
C PHE A 134 10.01 -7.13 -25.32
N VAL A 135 9.32 -6.62 -26.33
CA VAL A 135 8.82 -7.44 -27.46
C VAL A 135 9.98 -7.98 -28.29
N SER A 136 11.02 -7.19 -28.55
CA SER A 136 12.24 -7.67 -29.21
C SER A 136 12.87 -8.84 -28.45
N TYR A 137 12.90 -8.77 -27.12
CA TYR A 137 13.37 -9.88 -26.29
C TYR A 137 12.50 -11.13 -26.43
N ILE A 138 11.17 -10.99 -26.46
CA ILE A 138 10.26 -12.12 -26.70
C ILE A 138 10.49 -12.72 -28.09
N ALA A 139 10.70 -11.90 -29.12
CA ALA A 139 11.03 -12.35 -30.47
C ALA A 139 12.32 -13.18 -30.49
N ASP A 140 13.35 -12.75 -29.76
CA ASP A 140 14.61 -13.50 -29.63
C ASP A 140 14.40 -14.85 -28.94
N MET A 141 13.53 -14.92 -27.93
CA MET A 141 13.15 -16.19 -27.29
C MET A 141 12.42 -17.13 -28.25
N GLN A 142 11.42 -16.63 -28.98
CA GLN A 142 10.70 -17.43 -29.96
C GLN A 142 11.65 -17.96 -31.04
N ASN A 143 12.48 -17.09 -31.61
CA ASN A 143 13.50 -17.46 -32.61
C ASN A 143 14.47 -18.53 -32.07
N TYR A 144 14.85 -18.45 -30.79
CA TYR A 144 15.68 -19.46 -30.16
C TYR A 144 14.95 -20.80 -30.06
N CYS A 145 13.70 -20.81 -29.59
CA CYS A 145 12.89 -22.03 -29.50
C CYS A 145 12.69 -22.68 -30.87
N GLU A 146 12.29 -21.91 -31.89
CA GLU A 146 12.06 -22.40 -33.25
C GLU A 146 13.33 -23.00 -33.88
N LYS A 147 14.51 -22.38 -33.65
CA LYS A 147 15.81 -22.91 -34.12
C LYS A 147 16.20 -24.23 -33.46
N ASN A 148 15.59 -24.58 -32.34
CA ASN A 148 15.84 -25.81 -31.58
C ASN A 148 14.64 -26.77 -31.62
N ASP A 149 13.71 -26.60 -32.57
CA ASP A 149 12.51 -27.42 -32.72
C ASP A 149 11.62 -27.45 -31.45
N ILE A 150 11.55 -26.33 -30.73
CA ILE A 150 10.71 -26.14 -29.54
C ILE A 150 9.56 -25.17 -29.88
N GLU A 151 8.33 -25.57 -29.58
CA GLU A 151 7.17 -24.68 -29.70
C GLU A 151 7.21 -23.57 -28.65
N PHE A 152 6.90 -22.35 -29.06
CA PHE A 152 6.88 -21.17 -28.20
C PHE A 152 5.50 -20.53 -28.18
N LEU A 153 5.02 -20.20 -26.98
CA LEU A 153 3.77 -19.47 -26.77
C LEU A 153 3.95 -18.48 -25.61
N TYR A 154 3.72 -17.19 -25.87
CA TYR A 154 3.70 -16.16 -24.84
C TYR A 154 2.26 -15.98 -24.31
N CYS A 155 2.05 -16.13 -23.01
CA CYS A 155 0.73 -15.98 -22.40
C CYS A 155 0.57 -14.61 -21.74
N ILE A 156 -0.46 -13.88 -22.14
CA ILE A 156 -0.87 -12.60 -21.56
C ILE A 156 -2.01 -12.85 -20.58
N ASN A 157 -1.84 -12.34 -19.36
CA ASN A 157 -2.88 -12.36 -18.34
C ASN A 157 -3.34 -10.94 -18.01
N PRO A 158 -4.66 -10.70 -17.94
CA PRO A 158 -5.22 -9.38 -17.66
C PRO A 158 -5.01 -8.97 -16.21
N ASN A 159 -4.96 -7.67 -15.97
CA ASN A 159 -5.07 -7.12 -14.63
C ASN A 159 -6.53 -7.17 -14.13
N LYS A 160 -6.71 -7.26 -12.81
CA LYS A 160 -8.02 -7.18 -12.14
C LYS A 160 -8.84 -5.96 -12.59
N THR A 161 -8.16 -4.84 -12.85
CA THR A 161 -8.78 -3.58 -13.33
C THR A 161 -9.37 -3.69 -14.73
N GLN A 162 -8.86 -4.58 -15.59
CA GLN A 162 -9.41 -4.84 -16.92
C GLN A 162 -10.64 -5.75 -16.87
N ILE A 163 -10.68 -6.67 -15.90
CA ILE A 163 -11.78 -7.63 -15.74
C ILE A 163 -12.98 -7.02 -15.01
N TYR A 164 -12.72 -6.15 -14.02
CA TYR A 164 -13.75 -5.50 -13.21
C TYR A 164 -13.70 -3.97 -13.33
N PRO A 165 -13.82 -3.38 -14.53
CA PRO A 165 -13.75 -1.93 -14.72
C PRO A 165 -14.93 -1.20 -14.05
N ASP A 166 -16.08 -1.84 -13.91
CA ASP A 166 -17.25 -1.32 -13.20
C ASP A 166 -17.08 -1.27 -11.67
N LYS A 167 -16.04 -1.94 -11.16
CA LYS A 167 -15.71 -1.97 -9.72
C LYS A 167 -14.64 -0.97 -9.32
N LEU A 168 -14.08 -0.22 -10.27
CA LEU A 168 -13.04 0.78 -9.98
C LEU A 168 -13.58 1.93 -9.10
N PRO A 169 -12.70 2.59 -8.32
CA PRO A 169 -13.08 3.80 -7.58
C PRO A 169 -13.58 4.90 -8.51
N LYS A 170 -14.47 5.75 -8.00
CA LYS A 170 -14.97 6.91 -8.74
C LYS A 170 -13.80 7.80 -9.17
N GLY A 171 -13.81 8.20 -10.45
CA GLY A 171 -12.76 9.04 -11.03
C GLY A 171 -11.59 8.27 -11.62
N ALA A 172 -11.51 6.95 -11.46
CA ALA A 172 -10.54 6.13 -12.18
C ALA A 172 -10.81 6.19 -13.69
N ASN A 173 -9.81 6.62 -14.46
CA ASN A 173 -9.86 6.68 -15.92
C ASN A 173 -8.63 5.97 -16.48
N LEU A 174 -8.76 4.68 -16.77
CA LEU A 174 -7.68 3.85 -17.29
C LEU A 174 -7.82 3.70 -18.81
N THR A 175 -6.76 4.00 -19.55
CA THR A 175 -6.75 3.83 -21.01
C THR A 175 -6.26 2.46 -21.44
N PHE A 176 -5.56 1.76 -20.53
CA PHE A 176 -4.89 0.48 -20.79
C PHE A 176 -3.91 0.56 -21.99
N PHE A 177 -3.34 1.75 -22.22
CA PHE A 177 -2.35 2.01 -23.26
C PHE A 177 -1.23 0.96 -23.29
N ARG A 178 -0.64 0.61 -22.13
CA ARG A 178 0.48 -0.34 -22.08
C ARG A 178 0.10 -1.70 -22.64
N GLN A 179 -1.10 -2.19 -22.30
CA GLN A 179 -1.61 -3.48 -22.77
C GLN A 179 -1.91 -3.43 -24.26
N ASN A 180 -2.64 -2.40 -24.71
CA ASN A 180 -3.03 -2.23 -26.10
C ASN A 180 -1.79 -2.08 -27.01
N TYR A 181 -0.79 -1.31 -26.56
CA TYR A 181 0.47 -1.15 -27.28
C TYR A 181 1.30 -2.43 -27.26
N LEU A 182 1.34 -3.18 -26.16
CA LEU A 182 2.02 -4.47 -26.11
C LEU A 182 1.40 -5.45 -27.12
N LEU A 183 0.08 -5.61 -27.12
CA LEU A 183 -0.64 -6.48 -28.06
C LEU A 183 -0.32 -6.10 -29.51
N SER A 184 -0.39 -4.81 -29.87
CA SER A 184 -0.08 -4.38 -31.23
C SER A 184 1.37 -4.67 -31.61
N GLN A 185 2.33 -4.53 -30.67
CA GLN A 185 3.71 -4.88 -30.95
C GLN A 185 3.95 -6.38 -31.06
N LEU A 186 3.23 -7.22 -30.32
CA LEU A 186 3.30 -8.67 -30.48
C LEU A 186 2.79 -9.11 -31.85
N ASP A 187 1.68 -8.52 -32.31
CA ASP A 187 1.14 -8.72 -33.67
C ASP A 187 2.15 -8.28 -34.74
N ASP A 188 2.68 -7.06 -34.63
CA ASP A 188 3.63 -6.48 -35.60
C ASP A 188 4.93 -7.32 -35.73
N ASN A 189 5.31 -8.05 -34.67
CA ASN A 189 6.51 -8.88 -34.64
C ASN A 189 6.23 -10.38 -34.86
N ASN A 190 4.98 -10.75 -35.21
CA ASN A 190 4.56 -12.13 -35.43
C ASN A 190 4.89 -13.07 -34.26
N ILE A 191 4.70 -12.58 -33.03
CA ILE A 191 4.89 -13.41 -31.84
C ILE A 191 3.70 -14.37 -31.70
N ASN A 192 3.98 -15.63 -31.40
CA ASN A 192 2.97 -16.59 -31.00
C ASN A 192 2.54 -16.27 -29.57
N TYR A 193 1.34 -15.70 -29.39
CA TYR A 193 0.82 -15.39 -28.07
C TYR A 193 -0.66 -15.74 -27.92
N ILE A 194 -1.08 -15.87 -26.66
CA ILE A 194 -2.47 -16.01 -26.27
C ILE A 194 -2.83 -14.96 -25.23
N ASP A 195 -4.04 -14.40 -25.32
CA ASP A 195 -4.56 -13.39 -24.40
C ASP A 195 -5.78 -13.90 -23.62
N ASN A 196 -5.61 -14.03 -22.30
CA ASN A 196 -6.66 -14.45 -21.39
C ASN A 196 -7.67 -13.35 -21.02
N THR A 197 -7.50 -12.11 -21.52
CA THR A 197 -8.39 -10.99 -21.21
C THR A 197 -9.84 -11.28 -21.59
N THR A 198 -10.08 -11.78 -22.80
CA THR A 198 -11.44 -12.05 -23.31
C THR A 198 -12.11 -13.18 -22.54
N VAL A 199 -11.43 -14.32 -22.35
CA VAL A 199 -12.02 -15.49 -21.68
C VAL A 199 -12.38 -15.18 -20.22
N LEU A 200 -11.51 -14.48 -19.50
CA LEU A 200 -11.76 -14.08 -18.11
C LEU A 200 -12.83 -12.99 -18.01
N SER A 201 -12.88 -12.05 -18.95
CA SER A 201 -13.93 -11.03 -19.00
C SER A 201 -15.31 -11.65 -19.23
N ASN A 202 -15.40 -12.65 -20.10
CA ASN A 202 -16.64 -13.36 -20.38
C ASN A 202 -17.11 -14.18 -19.17
N ALA A 203 -16.19 -14.87 -18.50
CA ALA A 203 -16.49 -15.58 -17.25
C ALA A 203 -17.00 -14.62 -16.16
N ALA A 204 -16.34 -13.47 -15.98
CA ALA A 204 -16.77 -12.44 -15.03
C ALA A 204 -18.17 -11.90 -15.35
N LYS A 205 -18.46 -11.59 -16.62
CA LYS A 205 -19.78 -11.16 -17.08
C LYS A 205 -20.87 -12.22 -16.88
N ALA A 206 -20.51 -13.49 -16.93
CA ALA A 206 -21.39 -14.62 -16.63
C ALA A 206 -21.60 -14.86 -15.12
N GLY A 207 -21.02 -14.03 -14.25
CA GLY A 207 -21.16 -14.12 -12.80
C GLY A 207 -20.12 -15.00 -12.11
N VAL A 208 -19.09 -15.47 -12.82
CA VAL A 208 -17.99 -16.23 -12.23
C VAL A 208 -16.98 -15.26 -11.60
N SER A 209 -16.69 -15.44 -10.31
CA SER A 209 -15.60 -14.72 -9.66
C SER A 209 -14.27 -15.30 -10.11
N VAL A 210 -13.47 -14.51 -10.84
CA VAL A 210 -12.15 -14.92 -11.37
C VAL A 210 -10.97 -14.20 -10.70
N PHE A 211 -11.22 -13.18 -9.88
CA PHE A 211 -10.24 -12.57 -8.98
C PHE A 211 -10.79 -12.52 -7.56
N ASN A 212 -9.92 -12.45 -6.57
CA ASN A 212 -10.33 -12.18 -5.20
C ASN A 212 -11.00 -10.80 -5.12
N GLN A 213 -12.04 -10.65 -4.30
CA GLN A 213 -12.69 -9.35 -4.12
C GLN A 213 -11.81 -8.39 -3.30
N LYS A 214 -11.31 -8.83 -2.13
CA LYS A 214 -10.80 -7.95 -1.07
C LYS A 214 -9.37 -8.23 -0.61
N TYR A 215 -8.96 -9.49 -0.52
CA TYR A 215 -7.72 -9.93 0.11
C TYR A 215 -6.56 -10.09 -0.87
N ASP A 216 -6.83 -10.00 -2.17
CA ASP A 216 -5.82 -9.89 -3.21
C ASP A 216 -6.24 -8.81 -4.23
N ALA A 217 -5.34 -7.85 -4.45
CA ALA A 217 -5.56 -6.69 -5.30
C ALA A 217 -5.20 -6.94 -6.77
N GLY A 218 -4.44 -8.00 -7.06
CA GLY A 218 -3.71 -8.16 -8.32
C GLY A 218 -3.87 -9.50 -9.00
N HIS A 219 -3.98 -10.59 -8.24
CA HIS A 219 -3.97 -11.93 -8.79
C HIS A 219 -5.39 -12.47 -8.99
N TRP A 220 -5.54 -13.26 -10.04
CA TRP A 220 -6.70 -14.13 -10.21
C TRP A 220 -6.84 -15.09 -9.02
N ASN A 221 -8.06 -15.59 -8.80
CA ASN A 221 -8.28 -16.70 -7.87
C ASN A 221 -8.05 -18.03 -8.59
N GLU A 222 -8.19 -19.15 -7.86
CA GLU A 222 -8.02 -20.50 -8.43
C GLU A 222 -8.92 -20.76 -9.64
N THR A 223 -10.17 -20.28 -9.63
CA THR A 223 -11.10 -20.40 -10.76
C THR A 223 -10.62 -19.60 -11.97
N GLY A 224 -10.16 -18.37 -11.77
CA GLY A 224 -9.60 -17.54 -12.84
C GLY A 224 -8.33 -18.18 -13.43
N ALA A 225 -7.44 -18.69 -12.57
CA ALA A 225 -6.26 -19.43 -13.01
C ALA A 225 -6.63 -20.68 -13.82
N TYR A 226 -7.61 -21.45 -13.36
CA TYR A 226 -8.10 -22.64 -14.08
C TYR A 226 -8.66 -22.27 -15.46
N ILE A 227 -9.49 -21.23 -15.55
CA ILE A 227 -10.07 -20.77 -16.82
C ILE A 227 -8.98 -20.27 -17.77
N GLY A 228 -8.03 -19.48 -17.25
CA GLY A 228 -6.92 -18.95 -18.05
C GLY A 228 -5.99 -20.05 -18.54
N ILE A 229 -5.64 -21.01 -17.69
CA ILE A 229 -4.82 -22.17 -18.09
C ILE A 229 -5.56 -23.05 -19.09
N SER A 230 -6.88 -23.24 -18.95
CA SER A 230 -7.67 -24.06 -19.88
C SER A 230 -7.79 -23.43 -21.28
N ASN A 231 -7.45 -22.14 -21.42
CA ASN A 231 -7.45 -21.44 -22.70
C ASN A 231 -6.12 -21.62 -23.45
N ILE A 232 -5.03 -21.95 -22.72
CA ILE A 232 -3.67 -22.21 -23.24
C ILE A 232 -3.60 -23.65 -23.75
#